data_AF-A0A670I790-F1
#
_entry.id   AF-A0A670I790-F1
#
_cell.length_a   1.000
_cell.length_b   1.000
_cell.length_c   1.000
_cell.angle_alpha   90.00
_cell.angle_beta   90.00
_cell.angle_gamma   90.00
#
_symmetry.space_group_name_H-M   'P 1'
#
loop_
_entity.id
_entity.type
_entity.pdbx_description
1 polymer ?
#
loop_
_entity_poly.entity_id
_entity_poly.type
_entity_poly.pdbx_seq_one_letter_code
_entity_poly.pdbx_strand_id
1 'polypeptide(L)'
;MTSGRTGLRLAACLLNISEGRRKDIVEKVARAAVCEDNGQEHLPATVLNIFSDYDYNRSVITIAAPVDRLGRSVVAACVEAFASIDMAEHSGIHPCLGAVDLVPIYPLSGVDVEECGTVARNIAETLVCRVPGCSIFLFGQAHLPEKQSLVQRRKQLGWFNRRAFNAVTVIPDIGLSPTLRHGLTGMT
;
A
#
# COMPACT_ATOMS: atom_id res chain seq x y z
N MET A 1 -27.21 12.73 -30.65
CA MET A 1 -26.13 13.24 -29.78
C MET A 1 -26.26 12.52 -28.45
N THR A 2 -25.45 11.50 -28.20
CA THR A 2 -25.42 10.81 -26.92
C THR A 2 -24.76 11.76 -25.91
N SER A 3 -25.54 12.22 -24.94
CA SER A 3 -25.08 13.00 -23.80
C SER A 3 -24.12 12.13 -22.99
N GLY A 4 -22.82 12.18 -23.31
CA GLY A 4 -21.77 11.53 -22.55
C GLY A 4 -21.70 12.17 -21.17
N ARG A 5 -22.33 11.54 -20.17
CA ARG A 5 -21.92 11.75 -18.78
C ARG A 5 -20.49 11.24 -18.70
N THR A 6 -19.51 12.13 -18.77
CA THR A 6 -18.14 11.87 -18.32
C THR A 6 -18.19 11.66 -16.81
N GLY A 7 -18.65 10.49 -16.38
CA GLY A 7 -18.65 10.10 -14.98
C GLY A 7 -17.22 10.11 -14.46
N LEU A 8 -17.02 10.64 -13.25
CA LEU A 8 -15.72 10.66 -12.60
C LEU A 8 -15.17 9.21 -12.52
N ARG A 9 -13.98 8.99 -13.09
CA ARG A 9 -13.27 7.72 -13.07
C ARG A 9 -12.49 7.60 -11.76
N LEU A 10 -13.10 7.02 -10.74
CA LEU A 10 -12.62 7.02 -9.37
C LEU A 10 -12.18 5.62 -8.93
N ALA A 11 -11.08 5.59 -8.18
CA ALA A 11 -10.60 4.43 -7.46
C ALA A 11 -10.22 4.84 -6.03
N ALA A 12 -10.15 3.86 -5.13
CA ALA A 12 -9.66 4.05 -3.78
C ALA A 12 -8.61 3.03 -3.40
N CYS A 13 -7.61 3.47 -2.64
CA CYS A 13 -6.67 2.62 -1.96
C CYS A 13 -7.04 2.53 -0.47
N LEU A 14 -7.09 1.33 0.08
CA LEU A 14 -7.20 1.11 1.52
C LEU A 14 -5.81 0.79 2.04
N LEU A 15 -4.96 1.81 2.19
CA LEU A 15 -3.55 1.67 2.57
C LEU A 15 -3.42 1.14 3.99
N ASN A 16 -2.75 -0.01 4.17
CA ASN A 16 -2.54 -0.63 5.47
C ASN A 16 -1.10 -0.40 5.92
N ILE A 17 -0.94 0.24 7.08
CA ILE A 17 0.36 0.51 7.70
C ILE A 17 0.45 -0.13 9.08
N SER A 18 1.65 -0.54 9.45
CA SER A 18 1.98 -1.19 10.73
C SER A 18 2.28 -0.14 11.82
N GLU A 19 1.35 0.79 11.99
CA GLU A 19 1.33 1.77 13.06
C GLU A 19 -0.12 2.10 13.41
N GLY A 20 -0.48 1.99 14.68
CA GLY A 20 -1.83 2.30 15.19
C GLY A 20 -1.82 3.00 16.55
N ARG A 21 -0.65 3.27 17.12
CA ARG A 21 -0.48 3.85 18.46
C ARG A 21 -0.03 5.32 18.40
N ARG A 22 0.91 5.64 17.51
CA ARG A 22 1.44 6.99 17.28
C ARG A 22 0.60 7.72 16.24
N LYS A 23 -0.40 8.46 16.71
CA LYS A 23 -1.36 9.19 15.86
C LYS A 23 -0.69 10.20 14.94
N ASP A 24 0.36 10.88 15.43
CA ASP A 24 1.14 11.86 14.68
C ASP A 24 1.77 11.24 13.42
N ILE A 25 2.23 10.00 13.48
CA ILE A 25 2.76 9.27 12.31
C ILE A 25 1.65 8.93 11.33
N VAL A 26 0.52 8.40 11.81
CA VAL A 26 -0.62 8.04 10.96
C VAL A 26 -1.16 9.27 10.23
N GLU A 27 -1.29 10.39 10.93
CA GLU A 27 -1.73 11.67 10.35
C GLU A 27 -0.70 12.22 9.36
N LYS A 28 0.60 12.06 9.64
CA LYS A 28 1.66 12.47 8.71
C LYS A 28 1.60 11.68 7.40
N VAL A 29 1.40 10.36 7.47
CA VAL A 29 1.19 9.49 6.29
C VAL A 29 -0.07 9.89 5.52
N ALA A 30 -1.19 10.13 6.21
CA ALA A 30 -2.43 10.55 5.57
C ALA A 30 -2.29 11.91 4.87
N ARG A 31 -1.57 12.87 5.49
CA ARG A 31 -1.29 14.18 4.90
C ARG A 31 -0.39 14.07 3.67
N ALA A 32 0.60 13.19 3.67
CA ALA A 32 1.45 12.94 2.51
C ALA A 32 0.64 12.43 1.30
N ALA A 33 -0.52 11.79 1.51
CA ALA A 33 -1.40 11.37 0.43
C ALA A 33 -2.10 12.53 -0.31
N VAL A 34 -2.19 13.72 0.28
CA VAL A 34 -3.00 14.86 -0.24
C VAL A 34 -2.19 16.15 -0.43
N CYS A 35 -0.92 16.16 -0.05
CA CYS A 35 -0.02 17.31 -0.17
C CYS A 35 1.23 16.91 -0.98
N GLU A 36 1.73 17.82 -1.83
CA GLU A 36 3.04 17.65 -2.45
C GLU A 36 4.19 17.99 -1.48
N ASP A 37 5.40 17.51 -1.77
CA ASP A 37 6.63 17.66 -0.98
C ASP A 37 7.01 19.13 -0.68
N ASN A 38 6.47 20.08 -1.44
CA ASN A 38 6.67 21.53 -1.32
C ASN A 38 5.48 22.26 -0.63
N GLY A 39 4.44 21.55 -0.20
CA GLY A 39 3.32 22.09 0.59
C GLY A 39 2.44 23.12 -0.13
N GLN A 40 2.66 23.36 -1.42
CA GLN A 40 2.01 24.44 -2.18
C GLN A 40 0.94 23.95 -3.15
N GLU A 41 0.95 22.67 -3.52
CA GLU A 41 -0.04 22.07 -4.42
C GLU A 41 -0.74 20.87 -3.76
N HIS A 42 -2.07 20.83 -3.85
CA HIS A 42 -2.87 19.72 -3.38
C HIS A 42 -2.91 18.64 -4.45
N LEU A 43 -2.54 17.41 -4.08
CA LEU A 43 -2.82 16.27 -4.94
C LEU A 43 -4.34 16.14 -5.07
N PRO A 44 -4.87 15.81 -6.26
CA PRO A 44 -6.31 15.62 -6.48
C PRO A 44 -6.77 14.28 -5.88
N ALA A 45 -6.57 14.12 -4.57
CA ALA A 45 -6.91 12.96 -3.77
C ALA A 45 -7.56 13.43 -2.47
N THR A 46 -8.29 12.52 -1.82
CA THR A 46 -8.96 12.78 -0.56
C THR A 46 -8.78 11.58 0.35
N VAL A 47 -8.39 11.82 1.59
CA VAL A 47 -8.45 10.81 2.66
C VAL A 47 -9.89 10.76 3.14
N LEU A 48 -10.60 9.68 2.81
CA LEU A 48 -12.00 9.48 3.17
C LEU A 48 -12.17 8.97 4.61
N ASN A 49 -11.20 8.19 5.10
CA ASN A 49 -11.25 7.59 6.42
C ASN A 49 -9.85 7.22 6.91
N ILE A 50 -9.64 7.28 8.23
CA ILE A 50 -8.50 6.71 8.93
C ILE A 50 -9.06 5.84 10.05
N PHE A 51 -8.79 4.54 9.98
CA PHE A 51 -9.09 3.61 11.06
C PHE A 51 -7.79 3.12 11.69
N SER A 52 -7.65 3.27 13.01
CA SER A 52 -6.46 2.83 13.75
C SER A 52 -6.87 1.91 14.88
N ASP A 53 -6.16 0.79 15.02
CA ASP A 53 -6.35 -0.17 16.10
C ASP A 53 -5.06 -0.25 16.94
N TYR A 54 -5.22 0.02 18.24
CA TYR A 54 -4.09 0.13 19.18
C TYR A 54 -3.45 -1.22 19.49
N ASP A 55 -4.27 -2.26 19.65
CA ASP A 55 -3.81 -3.60 20.02
C ASP A 55 -3.15 -4.29 18.82
N TYR A 56 -3.76 -4.12 17.64
CA TYR A 56 -3.20 -4.60 16.37
C TYR A 56 -1.98 -3.78 15.94
N ASN A 57 -1.80 -2.58 16.51
CA ASN A 57 -0.81 -1.59 16.11
C ASN A 57 -0.83 -1.36 14.59
N ARG A 58 -2.03 -1.16 14.04
CA ARG A 58 -2.24 -1.12 12.59
C ARG A 58 -3.26 -0.05 12.25
N SER A 59 -3.02 0.64 11.13
CA SER A 59 -3.98 1.60 10.58
C SER A 59 -4.35 1.29 9.14
N VAL A 60 -5.57 1.65 8.76
CA VAL A 60 -6.08 1.63 7.39
C VAL A 60 -6.47 3.05 7.01
N ILE A 61 -5.80 3.59 6.00
CA ILE A 61 -6.05 4.92 5.45
C ILE A 61 -6.74 4.76 4.10
N THR A 62 -7.98 5.21 3.98
CA THR A 62 -8.75 5.15 2.74
C THR A 62 -8.50 6.41 1.91
N ILE A 63 -7.77 6.27 0.80
CA ILE A 63 -7.40 7.36 -0.11
C ILE A 63 -8.18 7.19 -1.41
N ALA A 64 -8.98 8.18 -1.80
CA ALA A 64 -9.72 8.16 -3.07
C ALA A 64 -9.27 9.28 -4.00
N ALA A 65 -9.19 8.99 -5.30
CA ALA A 65 -8.75 9.93 -6.32
C ALA A 65 -9.24 9.48 -7.71
N PRO A 66 -9.16 10.35 -8.73
CA PRO A 66 -9.14 9.90 -10.12
C PRO A 66 -8.07 8.83 -10.33
N VAL A 67 -8.39 7.76 -11.07
CA VAL A 67 -7.51 6.59 -11.21
C VAL A 67 -6.12 6.94 -11.74
N ASP A 68 -6.01 7.93 -12.63
CA ASP A 68 -4.76 8.45 -13.21
C ASP A 68 -3.89 9.21 -12.19
N ARG A 69 -4.46 9.61 -11.05
CA ARG A 69 -3.80 10.40 -9.99
C ARG A 69 -3.60 9.63 -8.70
N LEU A 70 -4.35 8.55 -8.49
CA LEU A 70 -4.29 7.74 -7.28
C LEU A 70 -2.87 7.23 -6.99
N GLY A 71 -2.16 6.75 -8.02
CA GLY A 71 -0.82 6.19 -7.87
C GLY A 71 0.17 7.14 -7.21
N ARG A 72 0.21 8.43 -7.64
CA ARG A 72 1.09 9.46 -7.05
C ARG A 72 0.81 9.66 -5.56
N SER A 73 -0.47 9.74 -5.20
CA SER A 73 -0.95 9.98 -3.84
C SER A 73 -0.59 8.81 -2.92
N VAL A 74 -0.81 7.58 -3.38
CA VAL A 74 -0.47 6.37 -2.63
C VAL A 74 1.05 6.21 -2.49
N VAL A 75 1.84 6.51 -3.53
CA VAL A 75 3.30 6.49 -3.45
C VAL A 75 3.81 7.48 -2.38
N ALA A 76 3.29 8.71 -2.36
CA ALA A 76 3.70 9.71 -1.38
C ALA A 76 3.41 9.25 0.06
N ALA A 77 2.21 8.70 0.30
CA ALA A 77 1.84 8.12 1.60
C ALA A 77 2.76 6.95 1.99
N CYS A 78 3.03 6.03 1.07
CA CYS A 78 3.92 4.89 1.31
C CYS A 78 5.36 5.33 1.62
N VAL A 79 5.90 6.31 0.89
CA VAL A 79 7.26 6.85 1.14
C VAL A 79 7.36 7.43 2.56
N GLU A 80 6.35 8.20 2.98
CA GLU A 80 6.30 8.73 4.34
C GLU A 80 6.16 7.61 5.40
N ALA A 81 5.34 6.59 5.12
CA ALA A 81 5.19 5.44 6.02
C ALA A 81 6.51 4.67 6.20
N PHE A 82 7.24 4.41 5.12
CA PHE A 82 8.56 3.76 5.19
C PHE A 82 9.62 4.62 5.90
N ALA A 83 9.53 5.95 5.81
CA ALA A 83 10.42 6.84 6.53
C ALA A 83 10.14 6.83 8.04
N SER A 84 8.86 6.79 8.44
CA SER A 84 8.42 6.97 9.82
C SER A 84 8.23 5.67 10.63
N ILE A 85 8.10 4.51 9.98
CA ILE A 85 7.83 3.24 10.65
C ILE A 85 9.04 2.31 10.51
N ASP A 86 9.55 1.83 11.64
CA ASP A 86 10.61 0.82 11.69
C ASP A 86 10.05 -0.52 12.17
N MET A 87 10.05 -1.51 11.28
CA MET A 87 9.56 -2.85 11.58
C MET A 87 10.44 -3.62 12.57
N ALA A 88 11.70 -3.21 12.77
CA ALA A 88 12.56 -3.82 13.79
C ALA A 88 12.09 -3.51 15.22
N GLU A 89 11.36 -2.40 15.40
CA GLU A 89 10.80 -1.96 16.68
C GLU A 89 9.29 -2.23 16.78
N HIS A 90 8.67 -2.62 15.67
CA HIS A 90 7.23 -2.83 15.60
C HIS A 90 6.79 -4.00 16.50
N SER A 91 5.75 -3.77 17.28
CA SER A 91 5.06 -4.79 18.06
C SER A 91 3.54 -4.60 18.00
N GLY A 92 2.80 -5.66 17.68
CA GLY A 92 1.35 -5.68 17.58
C GLY A 92 0.84 -7.12 17.57
N ILE A 93 -0.42 -7.34 17.95
CA ILE A 93 -0.99 -8.71 17.97
C ILE A 93 -1.48 -9.16 16.59
N HIS A 94 -1.56 -8.24 15.62
CA HIS A 94 -1.91 -8.55 14.24
C HIS A 94 -0.64 -8.91 13.45
N PRO A 95 -0.60 -10.08 12.79
CA PRO A 95 0.50 -10.38 11.87
C PRO A 95 0.61 -9.32 10.77
N CYS A 96 1.81 -8.79 10.56
CA CYS A 96 2.18 -7.80 9.54
C CYS A 96 3.48 -8.25 8.85
N LEU A 97 3.63 -8.01 7.54
CA LEU A 97 4.87 -8.33 6.81
C LEU A 97 5.80 -7.13 6.68
N GLY A 98 5.28 -5.90 6.77
CA GLY A 98 6.06 -4.69 6.53
C GLY A 98 5.44 -3.43 7.11
N ALA A 99 6.22 -2.35 7.06
CA ALA A 99 5.83 -1.02 7.53
C ALA A 99 4.59 -0.51 6.77
N VAL A 100 4.62 -0.70 5.45
CA VAL A 100 3.44 -0.73 4.59
C VAL A 100 3.11 -2.20 4.36
N ASP A 101 2.02 -2.69 4.95
CA ASP A 101 1.65 -4.11 4.92
C ASP A 101 0.94 -4.47 3.60
N LEU A 102 -0.11 -3.72 3.26
CA LEU A 102 -0.93 -3.97 2.06
C LEU A 102 -1.38 -2.66 1.41
N VAL A 103 -1.28 -2.62 0.08
CA VAL A 103 -1.70 -1.49 -0.77
C VAL A 103 -2.74 -1.98 -1.81
N PRO A 104 -3.97 -2.34 -1.39
CA PRO A 104 -5.01 -2.76 -2.31
C PRO A 104 -5.69 -1.57 -2.97
N ILE A 105 -5.95 -1.68 -4.28
CA ILE A 105 -6.69 -0.69 -5.06
C ILE A 105 -8.06 -1.24 -5.48
N TYR A 106 -9.11 -0.48 -5.22
CA TYR A 106 -10.49 -0.83 -5.53
C TYR A 106 -11.11 0.16 -6.50
N PRO A 107 -11.82 -0.33 -7.54
CA PRO A 107 -12.60 0.56 -8.41
C PRO A 107 -13.80 1.11 -7.65
N LEU A 108 -14.12 2.40 -7.86
CA LEU A 108 -15.33 3.03 -7.32
C LEU A 108 -16.34 3.38 -8.41
N SER A 109 -15.89 4.00 -9.50
CA SER A 109 -16.76 4.45 -10.61
C SER A 109 -15.95 4.55 -11.89
N GLY A 110 -16.43 3.97 -12.99
CA GLY A 110 -15.81 4.13 -14.32
C GLY A 110 -14.38 3.58 -14.46
N VAL A 111 -13.98 2.66 -13.56
CA VAL A 111 -12.66 2.01 -13.47
C VAL A 111 -12.89 0.51 -13.35
N ASP A 112 -12.11 -0.30 -14.07
CA ASP A 112 -12.16 -1.76 -13.97
C ASP A 112 -11.06 -2.29 -13.02
N VAL A 113 -11.15 -3.57 -12.64
CA VAL A 113 -10.21 -4.16 -11.69
C VAL A 113 -8.83 -4.39 -12.33
N GLU A 114 -8.77 -4.52 -13.65
CA GLU A 114 -7.55 -4.66 -14.45
C GLU A 114 -6.71 -3.36 -14.47
N GLU A 115 -7.36 -2.21 -14.58
CA GLU A 115 -6.75 -0.88 -14.49
C GLU A 115 -6.23 -0.66 -13.07
N CYS A 116 -7.00 -1.04 -12.04
CA CYS A 116 -6.50 -1.04 -10.64
C CYS A 116 -5.23 -1.88 -10.49
N GLY A 117 -5.20 -3.10 -11.05
CA GLY A 117 -4.00 -3.96 -11.03
C GLY A 117 -2.81 -3.34 -11.79
N THR A 118 -3.07 -2.57 -12.83
CA THR A 118 -2.04 -1.81 -13.56
C THR A 118 -1.50 -0.65 -12.72
N VAL A 119 -2.38 0.12 -12.07
CA VAL A 119 -1.96 1.18 -11.13
C VAL A 119 -1.14 0.58 -9.99
N ALA A 120 -1.55 -0.57 -9.44
CA ALA A 120 -0.86 -1.25 -8.35
C ALA A 120 0.57 -1.67 -8.74
N ARG A 121 0.77 -2.24 -9.94
CA ARG A 121 2.12 -2.54 -10.47
C ARG A 121 2.97 -1.29 -10.63
N ASN A 122 2.42 -0.22 -11.19
CA ASN A 122 3.16 1.04 -11.37
C ASN A 122 3.59 1.66 -10.03
N ILE A 123 2.73 1.58 -9.00
CA ILE A 123 3.09 1.98 -7.64
C ILE A 123 4.25 1.12 -7.14
N ALA A 124 4.18 -0.21 -7.32
CA ALA A 124 5.21 -1.12 -6.86
C ALA A 124 6.58 -0.80 -7.46
N GLU A 125 6.66 -0.65 -8.78
CA GLU A 125 7.89 -0.27 -9.49
C GLU A 125 8.43 1.08 -9.00
N THR A 126 7.54 2.05 -8.80
CA THR A 126 7.93 3.38 -8.30
C THR A 126 8.49 3.30 -6.88
N LEU A 127 7.88 2.49 -6.00
CA LEU A 127 8.30 2.38 -4.61
C LEU A 127 9.67 1.73 -4.46
N VAL A 128 9.96 0.65 -5.20
CA VAL A 128 11.28 0.01 -5.14
C VAL A 128 12.40 0.92 -5.65
N CYS A 129 12.08 1.86 -6.56
CA CYS A 129 13.02 2.88 -7.03
C CYS A 129 13.21 4.01 -6.00
N ARG A 130 12.15 4.44 -5.31
CA ARG A 130 12.21 5.57 -4.36
C ARG A 130 12.63 5.20 -2.94
N VAL A 131 12.41 3.96 -2.53
CA VAL A 131 12.63 3.49 -1.15
C VAL A 131 13.62 2.33 -1.15
N PRO A 132 14.92 2.59 -0.90
CA PRO A 132 15.92 1.55 -0.83
C PRO A 132 15.58 0.49 0.25
N GLY A 133 15.60 -0.77 -0.14
CA GLY A 133 15.26 -1.88 0.75
C GLY A 133 13.75 -2.14 0.91
N CYS A 134 12.92 -1.49 0.08
CA CYS A 134 11.53 -1.86 -0.14
C CYS A 134 11.45 -3.10 -1.03
N SER A 135 10.54 -4.01 -0.69
CA SER A 135 10.36 -5.30 -1.33
C SER A 135 8.87 -5.59 -1.42
N ILE A 136 8.43 -6.09 -2.57
CA ILE A 136 7.01 -6.19 -2.88
C ILE A 136 6.65 -7.59 -3.35
N PHE A 137 5.54 -8.12 -2.85
CA PHE A 137 4.83 -9.23 -3.47
C PHE A 137 3.52 -8.75 -4.08
N LEU A 138 3.25 -9.20 -5.29
CA LEU A 138 2.02 -8.95 -6.00
C LEU A 138 1.01 -10.05 -5.66
N PHE A 139 -0.26 -9.67 -5.66
CA PHE A 139 -1.38 -10.59 -5.62
C PHE A 139 -2.55 -10.01 -6.43
N GLY A 140 -3.64 -10.77 -6.58
CA GLY A 140 -4.84 -10.33 -7.29
C GLY A 140 -4.55 -9.90 -8.74
N GLN A 141 -5.13 -8.79 -9.17
CA GLN A 141 -5.01 -8.30 -10.55
C GLN A 141 -3.61 -7.75 -10.88
N ALA A 142 -2.79 -7.45 -9.86
CA ALA A 142 -1.40 -7.06 -10.03
C ALA A 142 -0.50 -8.26 -10.37
N HIS A 143 -0.82 -9.47 -9.88
CA HIS A 143 0.01 -10.68 -10.04
C HIS A 143 -0.34 -11.44 -11.32
N LEU A 144 0.23 -11.03 -12.46
CA LEU A 144 -0.02 -11.69 -13.74
C LEU A 144 1.08 -12.71 -14.10
N PRO A 145 0.72 -13.80 -14.81
CA PRO A 145 -0.64 -14.14 -15.29
C PRO A 145 -1.53 -14.87 -14.26
N GLU A 146 -1.00 -15.35 -13.14
CA GLU A 146 -1.67 -16.33 -12.28
C GLU A 146 -2.83 -15.77 -11.45
N LYS A 147 -2.87 -14.45 -11.23
CA LYS A 147 -3.84 -13.70 -10.41
C LYS A 147 -4.10 -14.32 -9.03
N GLN A 148 -3.05 -14.81 -8.38
CA GLN A 148 -3.16 -15.51 -7.11
C GLN A 148 -3.75 -14.60 -6.03
N SER A 149 -4.68 -15.14 -5.23
CA SER A 149 -5.26 -14.42 -4.09
C SER A 149 -4.24 -14.13 -2.98
N LEU A 150 -4.54 -13.15 -2.13
CA LEU A 150 -3.73 -12.82 -0.95
C LEU A 150 -3.48 -14.05 -0.06
N VAL A 151 -4.49 -14.90 0.13
CA VAL A 151 -4.37 -16.11 0.95
C VAL A 151 -3.36 -17.09 0.36
N GLN A 152 -3.37 -17.28 -0.96
CA GLN A 152 -2.42 -18.15 -1.65
C GLN A 152 -0.99 -17.61 -1.52
N ARG A 153 -0.78 -16.31 -1.78
CA ARG A 153 0.53 -15.67 -1.65
C ARG A 153 1.04 -15.69 -0.21
N ARG A 154 0.19 -15.38 0.77
CA ARG A 154 0.51 -15.51 2.21
C ARG A 154 0.94 -16.93 2.59
N LYS A 155 0.27 -17.96 2.06
CA LYS A 155 0.66 -19.36 2.29
C LYS A 155 2.06 -19.67 1.75
N GLN A 156 2.38 -19.19 0.54
CA GLN A 156 3.71 -19.36 -0.07
C GLN A 156 4.81 -18.63 0.71
N LEU A 157 4.48 -17.44 1.25
CA LEU A 157 5.37 -16.63 2.07
C LEU A 157 5.49 -17.10 3.53
N GLY A 158 4.82 -18.20 3.89
CA GLY A 158 4.90 -18.76 5.25
C GLY A 158 4.15 -17.95 6.32
N TRP A 159 3.26 -17.03 5.94
CA TRP A 159 2.54 -16.12 6.83
C TRP A 159 1.81 -16.79 8.00
N PHE A 160 1.25 -17.98 7.78
CA PHE A 160 0.48 -18.72 8.78
C PHE A 160 1.34 -19.54 9.73
N ASN A 161 2.65 -19.63 9.47
CA ASN A 161 3.57 -20.37 10.32
C ASN A 161 4.13 -19.43 11.39
N ARG A 162 3.90 -19.76 12.67
CA ARG A 162 4.39 -18.98 13.83
C ARG A 162 5.92 -18.80 13.88
N ARG A 163 6.69 -19.54 13.08
CA ARG A 163 8.14 -19.40 12.96
C ARG A 163 8.48 -18.48 11.80
N ALA A 164 8.67 -17.21 12.16
CA ALA A 164 9.44 -16.17 11.50
C ALA A 164 9.27 -16.06 9.97
N PHE A 165 8.59 -14.98 9.55
CA PHE A 165 8.95 -14.34 8.29
C PHE A 165 10.48 -14.21 8.23
N ASN A 166 11.11 -14.99 7.37
CA ASN A 166 12.55 -14.96 7.21
C ASN A 166 12.84 -14.11 5.97
N ALA A 167 13.18 -12.85 6.23
CA ALA A 167 13.54 -11.86 5.22
C ALA A 167 14.63 -12.36 4.24
N VAL A 168 15.46 -13.32 4.65
CA VAL A 168 16.55 -13.89 3.84
C VAL A 168 16.04 -14.91 2.82
N THR A 169 14.96 -15.64 3.11
CA THR A 169 14.45 -16.71 2.23
C THR A 169 13.28 -16.27 1.36
N VAL A 170 12.67 -15.12 1.67
CA VAL A 170 11.57 -14.58 0.87
C VAL A 170 12.12 -13.97 -0.40
N ILE A 171 11.64 -14.48 -1.53
CA ILE A 171 11.90 -13.92 -2.86
C ILE A 171 10.70 -13.00 -3.19
N PRO A 172 10.90 -11.67 -3.22
CA PRO A 172 9.84 -10.75 -3.64
C PRO A 172 9.62 -10.85 -5.15
N ASP A 173 8.44 -10.40 -5.60
CA ASP A 173 8.16 -10.29 -7.04
C ASP A 173 8.85 -9.06 -7.65
N ILE A 174 8.97 -7.98 -6.87
CA ILE A 174 9.62 -6.74 -7.28
C ILE A 174 10.51 -6.23 -6.14
N GLY A 175 11.74 -5.81 -6.48
CA GLY A 175 12.71 -5.25 -5.54
C GLY A 175 13.75 -6.27 -5.06
N LEU A 176 14.61 -5.83 -4.15
CA LEU A 176 15.61 -6.67 -3.50
C LEU A 176 15.00 -7.43 -2.32
N SER A 177 15.75 -8.33 -1.70
CA SER A 177 15.30 -9.03 -0.49
C SER A 177 14.84 -8.06 0.62
N PRO A 178 13.75 -8.39 1.34
CA PRO A 178 13.22 -7.57 2.42
C PRO A 178 14.27 -7.18 3.46
N THR A 179 14.21 -5.92 3.88
CA THR A 179 15.00 -5.44 5.02
C THR A 179 14.21 -5.54 6.31
N LEU A 180 14.87 -5.69 7.47
CA LEU A 180 14.18 -5.73 8.76
C LEU A 180 13.40 -4.45 9.08
N ARG A 181 13.85 -3.30 8.56
CA ARG A 181 13.20 -2.00 8.76
C ARG A 181 11.89 -1.86 7.99
N HIS A 182 11.88 -2.26 6.72
CA HIS A 182 10.71 -2.03 5.86
C HIS A 182 9.80 -3.26 5.75
N GLY A 183 10.37 -4.46 5.86
CA GLY A 183 9.66 -5.72 5.66
C GLY A 183 9.25 -5.95 4.20
N LEU A 184 8.12 -6.63 4.00
CA LEU A 184 7.57 -6.96 2.69
C LEU A 184 6.16 -6.38 2.54
N THR A 185 5.91 -5.69 1.42
CA THR A 185 4.62 -5.06 1.11
C THR A 185 3.83 -5.87 0.11
N GLY A 186 2.54 -6.09 0.38
CA GLY A 186 1.62 -6.69 -0.59
C GLY A 186 0.95 -5.63 -1.46
N MET A 187 0.90 -5.87 -2.76
CA MET A 187 0.31 -4.96 -3.74
C MET A 187 -0.75 -5.67 -4.59
N THR A 188 -1.94 -5.07 -4.77
CA THR A 188 -3.03 -5.62 -5.61
C THR A 188 -3.89 -4.59 -6.29
#